data_AF-A0A1E8Q1Y9-F1
#
_entry.id   AF-A0A1E8Q1Y9-F1
#
_cell.length_a   1.000
_cell.length_b   1.000
_cell.length_c   1.000
_cell.angle_alpha   90.00
_cell.angle_beta   90.00
_cell.angle_gamma   90.00
#
_symmetry.space_group_name_H-M   'P 1'
#
loop_
_entity.id
_entity.type
_entity.pdbx_description
1 polymer ?
#
loop_
_entity_poly.entity_id
_entity_poly.type
_entity_poly.pdbx_seq_one_letter_code
_entity_poly.pdbx_strand_id
1 'polypeptide(L)'
;MIDQARDVLAEAKYREELARTAAGCIAGALAWGLREQGLTDKAIGETLGVSRNRVGDLVDAGMYPTICSDMRLGDDRQREYVTAEVEAVYGPLARPASGWTHTKTAASGTVAKTNGIPLPATVRDPEHLSLSGAQFDNLDTGERILVYTLDRHYGQPLLDANLRRVGADHRGEYRIDLWSSPGGVHPYPLEILNIQAADLRFGKNWDSPKERRTDEQAYLNAIRAVRRHYGIWPRPGLTEHAEDLAT
;
A
#
# COMPACT_ATOMS: atom_id res chain seq x y z
N MET A 1 35.70 -22.58 -25.81
CA MET A 1 34.55 -23.40 -26.20
C MET A 1 33.76 -23.93 -25.01
N ILE A 2 34.33 -24.75 -24.12
CA ILE A 2 33.58 -25.26 -22.94
C ILE A 2 33.16 -24.13 -22.00
N ASP A 3 34.06 -23.19 -21.69
CA ASP A 3 33.74 -22.06 -20.80
C ASP A 3 32.72 -21.11 -21.44
N GLN A 4 32.89 -20.78 -22.72
CA GLN A 4 31.89 -20.01 -23.47
C GLN A 4 30.50 -20.68 -23.48
N ALA A 5 30.42 -22.01 -23.60
CA ALA A 5 29.16 -22.73 -23.53
C ALA A 5 28.54 -22.68 -22.12
N ARG A 6 29.38 -22.73 -21.07
CA ARG A 6 28.92 -22.56 -19.68
C ARG A 6 28.41 -21.16 -19.43
N ASP A 7 29.08 -20.13 -19.95
CA ASP A 7 28.67 -18.73 -19.80
C ASP A 7 27.33 -18.46 -20.47
N VAL A 8 27.14 -18.97 -21.70
CA VAL A 8 25.87 -18.86 -22.42
C VAL A 8 24.74 -19.58 -21.67
N LEU A 9 25.00 -20.78 -21.13
CA LEU A 9 24.00 -21.51 -20.36
C LEU A 9 23.69 -20.83 -19.02
N ALA A 10 24.68 -20.25 -18.37
CA ALA A 10 24.50 -19.51 -17.12
C ALA A 10 23.63 -18.27 -17.34
N GLU A 11 23.90 -17.49 -18.39
CA GLU A 11 23.09 -16.33 -18.78
C GLU A 11 21.64 -16.74 -19.13
N ALA A 12 21.45 -17.85 -19.86
CA ALA A 12 20.11 -18.35 -20.18
C ALA A 12 19.31 -18.71 -18.92
N LYS A 13 19.94 -19.41 -17.96
CA LYS A 13 19.32 -19.75 -16.68
C LYS A 13 19.00 -18.52 -15.84
N TYR A 14 19.89 -17.54 -15.83
CA TYR A 14 19.68 -16.27 -15.13
C TYR A 14 18.46 -15.52 -15.70
N ARG A 15 18.32 -15.44 -17.02
CA ARG A 15 17.13 -14.83 -17.66
C ARG A 15 15.84 -15.59 -17.36
N GLU A 16 15.89 -16.92 -17.37
CA GLU A 16 14.74 -17.76 -16.99
C GLU A 16 14.31 -17.49 -15.54
N GLU A 17 15.26 -17.40 -14.62
CA GLU A 17 15.01 -17.07 -13.23
C GLU A 17 14.38 -15.68 -13.07
N LEU A 18 14.93 -14.66 -13.74
CA LEU A 18 14.38 -13.31 -13.77
C LEU A 18 12.93 -13.28 -14.26
N ALA A 19 12.63 -13.93 -15.39
CA ALA A 19 11.30 -13.98 -15.95
C ALA A 19 10.32 -14.69 -15.01
N ARG A 20 10.75 -15.77 -14.36
CA ARG A 20 9.95 -16.48 -13.35
C ARG A 20 9.65 -15.60 -12.14
N THR A 21 10.63 -14.85 -11.64
CA THR A 21 10.43 -13.91 -10.54
C THR A 21 9.45 -12.81 -10.92
N ALA A 22 9.58 -12.21 -12.11
CA ALA A 22 8.64 -11.21 -12.59
C ALA A 22 7.22 -11.75 -12.72
N ALA A 23 7.05 -12.95 -13.30
CA ALA A 23 5.75 -13.62 -13.36
C ALA A 23 5.18 -13.89 -11.95
N GLY A 24 6.02 -14.26 -10.99
CA GLY A 24 5.65 -14.42 -9.58
C GLY A 24 5.12 -13.13 -8.96
N CYS A 25 5.82 -12.00 -9.16
CA CYS A 25 5.39 -10.69 -8.66
C CYS A 25 4.07 -10.23 -9.29
N ILE A 26 3.89 -10.44 -10.60
CA ILE A 26 2.65 -10.13 -11.32
C ILE A 26 1.50 -10.99 -10.76
N ALA A 27 1.71 -12.31 -10.61
CA ALA A 27 0.71 -13.20 -10.05
C ALA A 27 0.36 -12.82 -8.60
N GLY A 28 1.34 -12.40 -7.80
CA GLY A 28 1.13 -11.92 -6.44
C GLY A 28 0.29 -10.64 -6.39
N ALA A 29 0.62 -9.65 -7.21
CA ALA A 29 -0.15 -8.40 -7.30
C ALA A 29 -1.60 -8.65 -7.76
N LEU A 30 -1.81 -9.54 -8.73
CA LEU A 30 -3.14 -9.97 -9.17
C LEU A 30 -3.90 -10.70 -8.06
N ALA A 31 -3.25 -11.64 -7.36
CA ALA A 31 -3.86 -12.36 -6.25
C ALA A 31 -4.31 -11.40 -5.13
N TRP A 32 -3.46 -10.42 -4.81
CA TRP A 32 -3.77 -9.38 -3.84
C TRP A 32 -4.99 -8.56 -4.27
N GLY A 33 -5.00 -8.03 -5.48
CA GLY A 33 -6.12 -7.25 -6.00
C GLY A 33 -7.43 -8.04 -6.00
N LEU A 34 -7.42 -9.28 -6.50
CA LEU A 34 -8.61 -10.15 -6.51
C LEU A 34 -9.12 -10.45 -5.10
N ARG A 35 -8.23 -10.65 -4.12
CA ARG A 35 -8.63 -10.85 -2.71
C ARG A 35 -9.23 -9.59 -2.11
N GLU A 36 -8.71 -8.41 -2.45
CA GLU A 36 -9.29 -7.13 -2.02
C GLU A 36 -10.70 -6.94 -2.58
N GLN A 37 -10.94 -7.35 -3.84
CA GLN A 37 -12.25 -7.36 -4.48
C GLN A 37 -13.23 -8.41 -3.92
N GLY A 38 -12.76 -9.27 -3.00
CA GLY A 38 -13.60 -10.21 -2.25
C GLY A 38 -13.70 -11.61 -2.88
N LEU A 39 -12.83 -11.94 -3.83
CA LEU A 39 -12.75 -13.31 -4.34
C LEU A 39 -12.20 -14.24 -3.25
N THR A 40 -12.70 -15.48 -3.26
CA THR A 40 -12.18 -16.54 -2.39
C THR A 40 -10.87 -17.10 -2.94
N ASP A 41 -10.02 -17.66 -2.08
CA ASP A 41 -8.76 -18.29 -2.49
C ASP A 41 -8.95 -19.40 -3.53
N LYS A 42 -10.11 -20.07 -3.53
CA LYS A 42 -10.46 -21.04 -4.58
C LYS A 42 -10.61 -20.34 -5.93
N ALA A 43 -11.42 -19.28 -5.99
CA ALA A 43 -11.67 -18.53 -7.23
C ALA A 43 -10.40 -17.84 -7.74
N ILE A 44 -9.56 -17.32 -6.83
CA ILE A 44 -8.25 -16.74 -7.18
C ILE A 44 -7.33 -17.82 -7.76
N GLY A 45 -7.26 -18.99 -7.11
CA GLY A 45 -6.46 -20.12 -7.60
C GLY A 45 -6.88 -20.56 -9.00
N GLU A 46 -8.19 -20.69 -9.25
CA GLU A 46 -8.74 -21.01 -10.56
C GLU A 46 -8.41 -19.93 -11.61
N THR A 47 -8.53 -18.65 -11.25
CA THR A 47 -8.24 -17.51 -12.14
C THR A 47 -6.78 -17.44 -12.55
N LEU A 48 -5.87 -17.68 -11.60
CA LEU A 48 -4.42 -17.59 -11.82
C LEU A 48 -3.77 -18.91 -12.24
N GLY A 49 -4.54 -20.01 -12.32
CA GLY A 49 -4.00 -21.33 -12.64
C GLY A 49 -3.09 -21.92 -11.55
N VAL A 50 -3.32 -21.58 -10.29
CA VAL A 50 -2.51 -22.01 -9.14
C VAL A 50 -3.37 -22.74 -8.09
N SER A 51 -2.73 -23.52 -7.22
CA SER A 51 -3.42 -24.14 -6.09
C SER A 51 -3.97 -23.07 -5.13
N ARG A 52 -5.21 -23.24 -4.67
CA ARG A 52 -5.82 -22.37 -3.64
C ARG A 52 -4.94 -22.20 -2.40
N ASN A 53 -4.15 -23.23 -2.05
CA ASN A 53 -3.30 -23.22 -0.87
C ASN A 53 -2.07 -22.30 -1.05
N ARG A 54 -1.70 -21.94 -2.29
CA ARG A 54 -0.61 -21.00 -2.59
C ARG A 54 -1.07 -19.55 -2.70
N VAL A 55 -2.38 -19.28 -2.64
CA VAL A 55 -2.91 -17.92 -2.80
C VAL A 55 -2.48 -17.02 -1.64
N GLY A 56 -2.41 -17.55 -0.42
CA GLY A 56 -1.85 -16.81 0.73
C GLY A 56 -0.45 -16.28 0.44
N ASP A 57 0.47 -17.20 0.10
CA ASP A 57 1.87 -16.86 -0.21
C ASP A 57 2.00 -15.88 -1.37
N LEU A 58 1.15 -16.00 -2.41
CA LEU A 58 1.13 -15.07 -3.54
C LEU A 58 0.68 -13.67 -3.11
N VAL A 59 -0.37 -13.57 -2.29
CA VAL A 59 -0.84 -12.27 -1.79
C VAL A 59 0.26 -11.61 -0.96
N ASP A 60 0.89 -12.35 -0.04
CA ASP A 60 1.98 -11.83 0.78
C ASP A 60 3.14 -11.34 -0.09
N ALA A 61 3.48 -12.08 -1.14
CA ALA A 61 4.55 -11.69 -2.04
C ALA A 61 4.17 -10.55 -3.01
N GLY A 62 2.88 -10.35 -3.31
CA GLY A 62 2.40 -9.17 -4.01
C GLY A 62 2.49 -7.91 -3.16
N MET A 63 2.22 -8.04 -1.86
CA MET A 63 2.33 -6.95 -0.88
C MET A 63 3.79 -6.64 -0.51
N TYR A 64 4.61 -7.67 -0.28
CA TYR A 64 5.98 -7.53 0.23
C TYR A 64 7.01 -8.33 -0.59
N PRO A 65 7.15 -8.04 -1.90
CA PRO A 65 7.97 -8.85 -2.82
C PRO A 65 9.45 -8.91 -2.42
N THR A 66 9.97 -7.89 -1.74
CA THR A 66 11.36 -7.82 -1.30
C THR A 66 11.66 -8.61 -0.02
N ILE A 67 10.62 -8.97 0.75
CA ILE A 67 10.73 -9.65 2.04
C ILE A 67 10.39 -11.14 1.90
N CYS A 68 9.44 -11.48 1.03
CA CYS A 68 9.02 -12.87 0.80
C CYS A 68 10.14 -13.68 0.10
N SER A 69 10.53 -14.79 0.71
CA SER A 69 11.68 -15.63 0.31
C SER A 69 11.62 -16.11 -1.13
N ASP A 70 10.42 -16.33 -1.65
CA ASP A 70 10.18 -16.92 -2.96
C ASP A 70 10.32 -15.91 -4.10
N MET A 71 10.44 -14.61 -3.79
CA MET A 71 10.55 -13.51 -4.76
C MET A 71 11.69 -12.52 -4.44
N ARG A 72 12.63 -12.91 -3.57
CA ARG A 72 13.70 -12.03 -3.12
C ARG A 72 14.57 -11.56 -4.28
N LEU A 73 14.59 -10.26 -4.51
CA LEU A 73 15.47 -9.60 -5.48
C LEU A 73 16.84 -9.40 -4.84
N GLY A 74 17.82 -10.21 -5.26
CA GLY A 74 19.13 -10.33 -4.61
C GLY A 74 20.12 -9.23 -4.98
N ASP A 75 19.98 -8.61 -6.15
CA ASP A 75 20.81 -7.52 -6.63
C ASP A 75 20.01 -6.43 -7.38
N ASP A 76 20.63 -5.26 -7.60
CA ASP A 76 19.99 -4.09 -8.22
C ASP A 76 19.59 -4.34 -9.67
N ARG A 77 20.38 -5.11 -10.42
CA ARG A 77 20.10 -5.42 -11.83
C ARG A 77 18.88 -6.33 -11.95
N GLN A 78 18.74 -7.31 -11.06
CA GLN A 78 17.53 -8.14 -10.97
C GLN A 78 16.31 -7.30 -10.63
N ARG A 79 16.45 -6.37 -9.68
CA ARG A 79 15.38 -5.47 -9.29
C ARG A 79 14.94 -4.58 -10.45
N GLU A 80 15.86 -3.97 -11.17
CA GLU A 80 15.57 -3.15 -12.35
C GLU A 80 14.82 -3.94 -13.41
N TYR A 81 15.32 -5.13 -13.77
CA TYR A 81 14.68 -5.98 -14.76
C TYR A 81 13.26 -6.38 -14.35
N VAL A 82 13.10 -6.92 -13.13
CA VAL A 82 11.79 -7.38 -12.65
C VAL A 82 10.82 -6.21 -12.53
N THR A 83 11.27 -5.05 -12.07
CA THR A 83 10.44 -3.83 -12.01
C THR A 83 9.98 -3.42 -13.40
N ALA A 84 10.88 -3.39 -14.40
CA ALA A 84 10.53 -3.04 -15.77
C ALA A 84 9.51 -4.02 -16.38
N GLU A 85 9.68 -5.33 -16.18
CA GLU A 85 8.74 -6.35 -16.67
C GLU A 85 7.37 -6.25 -16.00
N VAL A 86 7.34 -6.09 -14.67
CA VAL A 86 6.10 -5.89 -13.92
C VAL A 86 5.39 -4.63 -14.41
N GLU A 87 6.12 -3.54 -14.65
CA GLU A 87 5.52 -2.30 -15.14
C GLU A 87 5.02 -2.40 -16.58
N ALA A 88 5.72 -3.13 -17.44
CA ALA A 88 5.27 -3.36 -18.81
C ALA A 88 3.98 -4.18 -18.88
N VAL A 89 3.80 -5.16 -17.99
CA VAL A 89 2.68 -6.12 -18.05
C VAL A 89 1.52 -5.74 -17.13
N TYR A 90 1.81 -5.42 -15.87
CA TYR A 90 0.81 -5.12 -14.83
C TYR A 90 0.55 -3.61 -14.68
N GLY A 91 1.52 -2.76 -15.04
CA GLY A 91 1.41 -1.30 -14.95
C GLY A 91 0.13 -0.72 -15.55
N PRO A 92 -0.29 -1.11 -16.78
CA PRO A 92 -1.54 -0.61 -17.38
C PRO A 92 -2.81 -0.97 -16.59
N LEU A 93 -2.78 -2.05 -15.80
CA LEU A 93 -3.90 -2.47 -14.96
C LEU A 93 -3.95 -1.67 -13.65
N ALA A 94 -2.79 -1.45 -13.03
CA ALA A 94 -2.67 -0.68 -11.79
C ALA A 94 -2.77 0.84 -11.99
N ARG A 95 -2.38 1.33 -13.17
CA ARG A 95 -2.40 2.75 -13.53
C ARG A 95 -3.11 2.92 -14.89
N PRO A 96 -4.44 2.76 -14.91
CA PRO A 96 -5.22 3.01 -16.13
C PRO A 96 -5.14 4.48 -16.53
N ALA A 97 -5.44 4.77 -17.81
CA ALA A 97 -5.43 6.14 -18.34
C ALA A 97 -6.68 6.96 -17.96
N SER A 98 -7.69 6.35 -17.35
CA SER A 98 -8.96 6.96 -16.97
C SER A 98 -9.49 6.37 -15.67
N GLY A 99 -10.38 7.09 -14.98
CA GLY A 99 -11.00 6.67 -13.74
C GLY A 99 -10.10 6.81 -12.51
N TRP A 100 -10.50 6.12 -11.43
CA TRP A 100 -9.77 6.12 -10.17
C TRP A 100 -8.52 5.25 -10.23
N THR A 101 -7.41 5.76 -9.70
CA THR A 101 -6.15 5.04 -9.61
C THR A 101 -5.42 5.34 -8.30
N HIS A 102 -4.63 4.39 -7.81
CA HIS A 102 -3.78 4.58 -6.64
C HIS A 102 -2.47 5.24 -7.09
N THR A 103 -2.34 6.54 -6.87
CA THR A 103 -1.24 7.33 -7.44
C THR A 103 -0.02 7.40 -6.53
N LYS A 104 -0.19 7.33 -5.21
CA LYS A 104 0.94 7.52 -4.28
C LYS A 104 0.78 6.71 -3.00
N THR A 105 1.85 6.05 -2.60
CA THR A 105 2.09 5.56 -1.23
C THR A 105 3.24 6.40 -0.65
N ALA A 106 3.09 6.99 0.53
CA ALA A 106 4.14 7.78 1.19
C ALA A 106 3.90 7.85 2.70
N ALA A 107 4.80 8.50 3.45
CA ALA A 107 4.51 8.85 4.85
C ALA A 107 3.25 9.75 4.94
N SER A 108 2.42 9.51 5.95
CA SER A 108 1.17 10.24 6.21
C SER A 108 1.40 11.75 6.34
N GLY A 109 2.51 12.16 6.96
CA GLY A 109 2.87 13.58 7.01
C GLY A 109 3.15 14.18 5.63
N THR A 110 3.79 13.44 4.73
CA THR A 110 4.02 13.84 3.34
C THR A 110 2.71 13.97 2.58
N VAL A 111 1.79 13.01 2.74
CA VAL A 111 0.44 13.07 2.15
C VAL A 111 -0.30 14.31 2.64
N ALA A 112 -0.31 14.56 3.96
CA ALA A 112 -0.96 15.71 4.56
C ALA A 112 -0.38 17.04 4.05
N LYS A 113 0.96 17.18 4.07
CA LYS A 113 1.66 18.39 3.61
C LYS A 113 1.37 18.70 2.14
N THR A 114 1.49 17.70 1.27
CA THR A 114 1.32 17.85 -0.19
C THR A 114 -0.10 18.30 -0.55
N ASN A 115 -1.08 17.96 0.29
CA ASN A 115 -2.50 18.25 0.05
C ASN A 115 -3.03 19.39 0.92
N GLY A 116 -2.17 20.16 1.58
CA GLY A 116 -2.57 21.32 2.38
C GLY A 116 -3.38 20.98 3.63
N ILE A 117 -3.28 19.75 4.14
CA ILE A 117 -3.93 19.32 5.39
C ILE A 117 -3.12 19.88 6.58
N PRO A 118 -3.74 20.66 7.49
CA PRO A 118 -3.05 21.18 8.66
C PRO A 118 -2.53 20.06 9.56
N LEU A 119 -1.25 20.15 9.95
CA LEU A 119 -0.65 19.24 10.92
C LEU A 119 -1.02 19.65 12.35
N PRO A 120 -1.11 18.69 13.30
CA PRO A 120 -1.29 19.02 14.71
C PRO A 120 -0.15 19.92 15.22
N ALA A 121 -0.45 20.85 16.13
CA ALA A 121 0.57 21.76 16.69
C ALA A 121 1.74 21.03 17.39
N THR A 122 1.52 19.79 17.82
CA THR A 122 2.53 18.90 18.43
C THR A 122 3.47 18.26 17.40
N VAL A 123 3.20 18.43 16.11
CA VAL A 123 3.98 17.92 14.99
C VAL A 123 4.66 19.11 14.29
N ARG A 124 5.94 19.30 14.59
CA ARG A 124 6.75 20.39 14.01
C ARG A 124 7.15 20.15 12.56
N ASP A 125 7.28 18.88 12.18
CA ASP A 125 7.73 18.46 10.87
C ASP A 125 6.85 17.29 10.39
N PRO A 126 6.31 17.31 9.16
CA PRO A 126 5.61 16.18 8.57
C PRO A 126 6.37 14.84 8.64
N GLU A 127 7.71 14.84 8.59
CA GLU A 127 8.50 13.60 8.70
C GLU A 127 8.27 12.83 10.01
N HIS A 128 7.80 13.51 11.07
CA HIS A 128 7.44 12.86 12.33
C HIS A 128 6.15 12.03 12.27
N LEU A 129 5.37 12.13 11.19
CA LEU A 129 4.22 11.29 10.89
C LEU A 129 4.63 10.27 9.83
N SER A 130 5.52 9.36 10.23
CA SER A 130 6.17 8.36 9.37
C SER A 130 5.29 7.14 9.04
N LEU A 131 4.08 7.06 9.61
CA LEU A 131 3.15 5.98 9.31
C LEU A 131 2.68 6.06 7.86
N SER A 132 2.39 4.93 7.23
CA SER A 132 1.98 4.87 5.83
C SER A 132 0.77 5.76 5.54
N GLY A 133 0.67 6.24 4.30
CA GLY A 133 -0.42 7.03 3.79
C GLY A 133 -0.53 6.83 2.28
N ALA A 134 -1.71 7.09 1.74
CA ALA A 134 -2.02 6.85 0.34
C ALA A 134 -2.82 8.01 -0.28
N GLN A 135 -2.66 8.14 -1.60
CA GLN A 135 -3.44 9.05 -2.44
C GLN A 135 -4.03 8.27 -3.62
N PHE A 136 -5.31 8.51 -3.86
CA PHE A 136 -6.02 8.01 -5.03
C PHE A 136 -6.54 9.21 -5.82
N ASP A 137 -6.35 9.22 -7.12
CA ASP A 137 -6.81 10.30 -7.99
C ASP A 137 -7.80 9.75 -9.02
N ASN A 138 -8.84 10.53 -9.29
CA ASN A 138 -9.72 10.33 -10.44
C ASN A 138 -9.17 11.14 -11.62
N LEU A 139 -8.67 10.44 -12.63
CA LEU A 139 -8.02 11.07 -13.78
C LEU A 139 -9.02 11.83 -14.68
N ASP A 140 -10.31 11.53 -14.57
CA ASP A 140 -11.36 12.16 -15.38
C ASP A 140 -11.91 13.44 -14.72
N THR A 141 -12.03 13.45 -13.39
CA THR A 141 -12.67 14.54 -12.64
C THR A 141 -11.68 15.44 -11.90
N GLY A 142 -10.45 14.95 -11.66
CA GLY A 142 -9.48 15.60 -10.80
C GLY A 142 -9.79 15.49 -9.30
N GLU A 143 -10.80 14.71 -8.91
CA GLU A 143 -11.07 14.40 -7.50
C GLU A 143 -9.97 13.51 -6.92
N ARG A 144 -9.78 13.59 -5.60
CA ARG A 144 -8.74 12.86 -4.89
C ARG A 144 -9.23 12.31 -3.58
N ILE A 145 -8.89 11.06 -3.27
CA ILE A 145 -9.12 10.46 -1.95
C ILE A 145 -7.77 10.32 -1.26
N LEU A 146 -7.72 10.74 0.00
CA LEU A 146 -6.54 10.73 0.84
C LEU A 146 -6.76 9.77 1.99
N VAL A 147 -5.81 8.85 2.19
CA VAL A 147 -5.77 7.97 3.36
C VAL A 147 -4.52 8.30 4.15
N TYR A 148 -4.67 8.78 5.38
CA TYR A 148 -3.53 9.23 6.20
C TYR A 148 -3.89 9.21 7.69
N THR A 149 -2.89 9.29 8.55
CA THR A 149 -3.10 9.53 9.98
C THR A 149 -2.29 10.74 10.45
N LEU A 150 -2.86 11.49 11.39
CA LEU A 150 -2.14 12.57 12.10
C LEU A 150 -1.63 12.11 13.47
N ASP A 151 -1.81 10.83 13.78
CA ASP A 151 -1.35 10.21 15.00
C ASP A 151 0.02 9.55 14.78
N ARG A 152 0.86 9.60 15.80
CA ARG A 152 2.11 8.84 15.81
C ARG A 152 1.82 7.38 16.18
N HIS A 153 2.77 6.47 15.94
CA HIS A 153 2.61 5.06 16.33
C HIS A 153 2.35 4.83 17.84
N TYR A 154 2.73 5.78 18.68
CA TYR A 154 2.43 5.78 20.13
C TYR A 154 1.28 6.71 20.52
N GLY A 155 0.53 7.24 19.56
CA GLY A 155 -0.58 8.16 19.77
C GLY A 155 -0.18 9.57 20.21
N GLN A 156 -1.11 10.27 20.85
CA GLN A 156 -0.95 11.66 21.29
C GLN A 156 -0.26 11.74 22.66
N PRO A 157 0.55 12.78 22.91
CA PRO A 157 1.21 12.96 24.20
C PRO A 157 0.18 13.26 25.30
N LEU A 158 0.27 12.55 26.42
CA LEU A 158 -0.49 12.86 27.62
C LEU A 158 0.28 13.88 28.45
N LEU A 159 -0.39 14.97 28.83
CA LEU A 159 0.17 16.06 29.61
C LEU A 159 -0.42 16.07 31.03
N ASP A 160 0.40 16.37 32.04
CA ASP A 160 -0.08 16.62 33.40
C ASP A 160 -0.69 18.04 33.53
N ALA A 161 -1.17 18.37 34.73
CA ALA A 161 -1.73 19.69 35.04
C ALA A 161 -0.74 20.85 34.84
N ASN A 162 0.57 20.57 34.77
CA ASN A 162 1.63 21.54 34.54
C ASN A 162 2.13 21.53 33.08
N LEU A 163 1.38 20.90 32.16
CA LEU A 163 1.70 20.74 30.74
C LEU A 163 3.00 19.95 30.47
N ARG A 164 3.45 19.13 31.43
CA ARG A 164 4.61 18.25 31.25
C ARG A 164 4.16 16.93 30.65
N ARG A 165 4.94 16.40 29.71
CA ARG A 165 4.67 15.09 29.10
C ARG A 165 4.88 13.98 30.14
N VAL A 166 3.83 13.21 30.41
CA VAL A 166 3.84 12.07 31.34
C VAL A 166 3.67 10.73 30.63
N GLY A 167 3.28 10.73 29.36
CA GLY A 167 3.13 9.51 28.57
C GLY A 167 2.55 9.79 27.20
N ALA A 168 1.86 8.77 26.66
CA ALA A 168 1.05 8.89 25.46
C ALA A 168 -0.22 8.04 25.62
N ASP A 169 -1.29 8.41 24.92
CA ASP A 169 -2.55 7.68 24.97
C ASP A 169 -2.49 6.34 24.23
N HIS A 170 -1.50 6.19 23.34
CA HIS A 170 -1.28 5.02 22.49
C HIS A 170 -2.46 4.69 21.56
N ARG A 171 -3.27 5.69 21.23
CA ARG A 171 -4.38 5.58 20.27
C ARG A 171 -3.98 6.24 18.96
N GLY A 172 -4.40 5.65 17.84
CA GLY A 172 -4.29 6.31 16.56
C GLY A 172 -5.41 5.90 15.62
N GLU A 173 -5.75 6.79 14.68
CA GLU A 173 -6.83 6.59 13.75
C GLU A 173 -6.43 7.07 12.34
N TYR A 174 -6.72 6.24 11.34
CA TYR A 174 -6.64 6.64 9.95
C TYR A 174 -7.88 7.46 9.55
N ARG A 175 -7.65 8.44 8.71
CA ARG A 175 -8.67 9.29 8.09
C ARG A 175 -8.74 8.96 6.61
N ILE A 176 -9.95 9.04 6.08
CA ILE A 176 -10.21 8.98 4.65
C ILE A 176 -10.92 10.27 4.30
N ASP A 177 -10.28 11.13 3.52
CA ASP A 177 -10.83 12.41 3.12
C ASP A 177 -10.99 12.48 1.59
N LEU A 178 -12.06 13.10 1.12
CA LEU A 178 -12.27 13.50 -0.26
C LEU A 178 -11.80 14.93 -0.47
N TRP A 179 -10.99 15.13 -1.49
CA TRP A 179 -10.72 16.43 -2.08
C TRP A 179 -11.45 16.52 -3.42
N SER A 180 -12.42 17.43 -3.49
CA SER A 180 -13.15 17.76 -4.72
C SER A 180 -13.00 19.25 -4.96
N SER A 181 -12.48 19.67 -6.12
CA SER A 181 -12.52 21.08 -6.53
C SER A 181 -13.96 21.47 -6.87
N PRO A 182 -14.56 22.55 -6.31
CA PRO A 182 -13.97 23.62 -5.49
C PRO A 182 -14.27 23.54 -3.97
N GLY A 183 -14.71 22.39 -3.44
CA GLY A 183 -15.16 22.23 -2.05
C GLY A 183 -14.05 22.20 -0.98
N GLY A 184 -12.83 21.80 -1.35
CA GLY A 184 -11.74 21.58 -0.39
C GLY A 184 -11.70 20.13 0.12
N VAL A 185 -10.99 19.90 1.23
CA VAL A 185 -10.84 18.57 1.84
C VAL A 185 -11.98 18.34 2.84
N HIS A 186 -12.71 17.24 2.68
CA HIS A 186 -13.80 16.85 3.58
C HIS A 186 -13.68 15.38 3.96
N PRO A 187 -14.14 14.96 5.17
CA PRO A 187 -14.23 13.56 5.52
C PRO A 187 -15.05 12.77 4.50
N TYR A 188 -14.49 11.66 4.03
CA TYR A 188 -15.17 10.75 3.12
C TYR A 188 -16.20 9.92 3.91
N PRO A 189 -17.48 9.80 3.47
CA PRO A 189 -18.47 9.00 4.18
C PRO A 189 -18.10 7.51 4.19
N LEU A 190 -17.85 6.97 5.39
CA LEU A 190 -17.35 5.59 5.55
C LEU A 190 -18.39 4.53 5.12
N GLU A 191 -19.68 4.87 5.19
CA GLU A 191 -20.78 4.01 4.77
C GLU A 191 -20.72 3.73 3.27
N ILE A 192 -20.26 4.68 2.46
CA ILE A 192 -20.08 4.51 1.01
C ILE A 192 -18.99 3.46 0.75
N LEU A 193 -17.91 3.47 1.53
CA LEU A 193 -16.83 2.49 1.44
C LEU A 193 -17.14 1.16 2.14
N ASN A 194 -18.30 1.05 2.78
CA ASN A 194 -18.71 -0.11 3.58
C ASN A 194 -17.64 -0.52 4.61
N ILE A 195 -17.06 0.46 5.31
CA ILE A 195 -16.07 0.29 6.37
C ILE A 195 -16.56 0.93 7.66
N GLN A 196 -16.22 0.37 8.82
CA GLN A 196 -16.57 0.96 10.11
C GLN A 196 -15.42 1.83 10.62
N ALA A 197 -15.74 2.91 11.35
CA ALA A 197 -14.71 3.74 11.99
C ALA A 197 -13.76 2.91 12.88
N ALA A 198 -14.28 1.86 13.51
CA ALA A 198 -13.49 0.93 14.29
C ALA A 198 -12.35 0.27 13.50
N ASP A 199 -12.51 0.05 12.19
CA ASP A 199 -11.53 -0.62 11.32
C ASP A 199 -10.33 0.26 10.95
N LEU A 200 -10.49 1.58 11.13
CA LEU A 200 -9.46 2.61 10.89
C LEU A 200 -8.60 2.89 12.13
N ARG A 201 -8.97 2.31 13.28
CA ARG A 201 -8.29 2.52 14.57
C ARG A 201 -7.17 1.51 14.78
N PHE A 202 -6.06 2.00 15.31
CA PHE A 202 -4.92 1.20 15.71
C PHE A 202 -4.40 1.60 17.10
N GLY A 203 -3.48 0.81 17.63
CA GLY A 203 -2.88 1.04 18.93
C GLY A 203 -3.66 0.35 20.06
N LYS A 204 -3.58 0.92 21.26
CA LYS A 204 -4.21 0.40 22.49
C LYS A 204 -5.05 1.47 23.17
N ASN A 205 -5.78 1.07 24.22
CA ASN A 205 -6.61 1.95 25.05
C ASN A 205 -7.88 2.51 24.40
N TRP A 206 -8.34 1.98 23.25
CA TRP A 206 -9.67 2.28 22.71
C TRP A 206 -10.77 1.60 23.54
N ASP A 207 -11.90 2.29 23.72
CA ASP A 207 -13.02 1.78 24.53
C ASP A 207 -13.75 0.60 23.87
N SER A 208 -13.64 0.46 22.54
CA SER A 208 -14.05 -0.68 21.70
C SER A 208 -13.53 -0.45 20.26
N PRO A 209 -13.12 -1.49 19.50
CA PRO A 209 -13.25 -2.94 19.74
C PRO A 209 -12.10 -3.55 20.58
N LYS A 210 -12.30 -4.82 21.01
CA LYS A 210 -11.32 -5.63 21.78
C LYS A 210 -10.05 -6.00 21.00
N GLU A 211 -10.08 -5.92 19.68
CA GLU A 211 -8.98 -6.34 18.82
C GLU A 211 -7.91 -5.24 18.74
N ARG A 212 -6.72 -5.56 19.24
CA ARG A 212 -5.54 -4.70 19.11
C ARG A 212 -5.02 -4.79 17.67
N ARG A 213 -5.43 -3.85 16.82
CA ARG A 213 -4.89 -3.73 15.46
C ARG A 213 -3.57 -2.96 15.44
N THR A 214 -2.67 -3.41 14.58
CA THR A 214 -1.48 -2.63 14.22
C THR A 214 -1.86 -1.46 13.33
N ASP A 215 -1.00 -0.46 13.27
CA ASP A 215 -1.08 0.67 12.34
C ASP A 215 -1.14 0.19 10.88
N GLU A 216 -0.36 -0.83 10.54
CA GLU A 216 -0.38 -1.46 9.22
C GLU A 216 -1.73 -2.12 8.89
N GLN A 217 -2.34 -2.84 9.84
CA GLN A 217 -3.66 -3.44 9.61
C GLN A 217 -4.75 -2.39 9.38
N ALA A 218 -4.74 -1.30 10.16
CA ALA A 218 -5.69 -0.21 9.99
C ALA A 218 -5.50 0.51 8.65
N TYR A 219 -4.25 0.73 8.25
CA TYR A 219 -3.90 1.28 6.94
C TYR A 219 -4.41 0.40 5.79
N LEU A 220 -4.12 -0.91 5.85
CA LEU A 220 -4.54 -1.87 4.83
C LEU A 220 -6.07 -1.96 4.73
N ASN A 221 -6.79 -1.92 5.85
CA ASN A 221 -8.25 -1.85 5.85
C ASN A 221 -8.76 -0.60 5.11
N ALA A 222 -8.17 0.56 5.38
CA ALA A 222 -8.56 1.82 4.78
C ALA A 222 -8.35 1.82 3.25
N ILE A 223 -7.15 1.48 2.79
CA ILE A 223 -6.85 1.45 1.35
C ILE A 223 -7.65 0.37 0.61
N ARG A 224 -7.85 -0.80 1.24
CA ARG A 224 -8.66 -1.88 0.66
C ARG A 224 -10.11 -1.44 0.46
N ALA A 225 -10.68 -0.71 1.41
CA ALA A 225 -12.05 -0.23 1.29
C ALA A 225 -12.21 0.73 0.11
N VAL A 226 -11.27 1.68 -0.06
CA VAL A 226 -11.24 2.58 -1.22
C VAL A 226 -11.07 1.80 -2.52
N ARG A 227 -10.07 0.92 -2.60
CA ARG A 227 -9.78 0.13 -3.81
C ARG A 227 -10.92 -0.78 -4.21
N ARG A 228 -11.57 -1.42 -3.24
CA ARG A 228 -12.74 -2.27 -3.48
C ARG A 228 -13.91 -1.46 -4.00
N HIS A 229 -14.21 -0.31 -3.39
CA HIS A 229 -15.35 0.52 -3.81
C HIS A 229 -15.20 1.01 -5.26
N TYR A 230 -13.98 1.42 -5.64
CA TYR A 230 -13.71 2.03 -6.94
C TYR A 230 -13.10 1.08 -7.98
N GLY A 231 -12.93 -0.20 -7.66
CA GLY A 231 -12.32 -1.17 -8.58
C GLY A 231 -10.85 -0.89 -8.90
N ILE A 232 -10.12 -0.26 -7.98
CA ILE A 232 -8.71 0.12 -8.16
C ILE A 232 -7.82 -1.09 -7.86
N TRP A 233 -6.87 -1.37 -8.75
CA TRP A 233 -5.88 -2.41 -8.53
C TRP A 233 -4.74 -1.92 -7.61
N PRO A 234 -4.20 -2.78 -6.74
CA PRO A 234 -3.05 -2.43 -5.94
C PRO A 234 -1.85 -2.10 -6.82
N ARG A 235 -1.01 -1.17 -6.36
CA ARG A 235 0.32 -0.98 -6.95
C ARG A 235 1.20 -2.18 -6.59
N PRO A 236 2.05 -2.66 -7.50
CA PRO A 236 2.97 -3.73 -7.14
C PRO A 236 3.99 -3.17 -6.14
N GLY A 237 4.23 -3.89 -5.03
CA GLY A 237 5.12 -3.44 -3.94
C GLY A 237 6.55 -3.12 -4.37
N LEU A 238 6.98 -3.61 -5.54
CA LEU A 238 8.27 -3.27 -6.16
C LEU A 238 8.39 -1.80 -6.58
N THR A 239 7.28 -1.16 -6.88
CA THR A 239 7.22 0.21 -7.43
C THR A 239 7.01 1.26 -6.35
N GLU A 240 6.64 0.85 -5.13
CA GLU A 240 6.39 1.75 -4.01
C GLU A 240 7.66 2.46 -3.50
N HIS A 241 8.86 2.01 -3.91
CA HIS A 241 10.13 2.67 -3.58
C HIS A 241 10.80 3.39 -4.74
N ALA A 242 10.32 3.19 -5.98
CA ALA A 242 10.96 3.78 -7.16
C ALA A 242 10.61 5.28 -7.32
N GLU A 243 9.44 5.70 -6.82
CA GLU A 243 8.96 7.09 -6.97
C GLU A 243 9.55 8.08 -5.97
N ASP A 244 10.21 7.62 -4.90
CA ASP A 244 10.96 8.51 -3.99
C ASP A 244 12.33 8.93 -4.55
N LEU A 245 12.73 8.43 -5.73
CA LEU A 245 14.00 8.78 -6.39
C LEU A 245 13.85 9.75 -7.58
N ALA A 246 12.63 10.20 -7.87
CA ALA A 246 12.34 11.09 -8.99
C ALA A 246 11.54 12.34 -8.58
N THR A 247 11.98 13.04 -7.52
CA THR A 247 11.71 14.48 -7.32
C THR A 247 12.77 15.12 -6.44
#